data_AF-A0AAN8CH97-F1
#
_entry.id   AF-A0AAN8CH97-F1
#
_cell.length_a   1.000
_cell.length_b   1.000
_cell.length_c   1.000
_cell.angle_alpha   90.00
_cell.angle_beta   90.00
_cell.angle_gamma   90.00
#
_symmetry.space_group_name_H-M   'P 1'
#
loop_
_entity.id
_entity.type
_entity.pdbx_description
1 polymer ?
#
loop_
_entity_poly.entity_id
_entity_poly.type
_entity_poly.pdbx_seq_one_letter_code
_entity_poly.pdbx_strand_id
1 'polypeptide(L)'
;MEQLNSSAATFNISSTPGDPSPASWASIKLVSVVVVSICFLLGVPGNIAVIILKPNWQHLSSLSQSLMLNLAISDLICLLPLPLWIYTFVKGWTLGLVACKLLAYFMYCSLYSSLLTVTVLSVQRYLQVVHLQKIFDRVGKRRLLVLLWLVTMILSIPALVVRHVIKDQHGTDCHLIAYRRYHV
;
A
#
# COMPACT_ATOMS: atom_id res chain seq x y z
N MET A 1 -28.00 43.23 -30.00
CA MET A 1 -26.80 42.90 -30.79
C MET A 1 -25.66 43.65 -30.11
N GLU A 2 -25.06 43.05 -29.06
CA GLU A 2 -23.79 42.28 -29.11
C GLU A 2 -22.62 43.18 -29.57
N GLN A 3 -21.54 43.37 -28.80
CA GLN A 3 -20.56 42.33 -28.49
C GLN A 3 -19.72 42.67 -27.23
N LEU A 4 -19.35 41.61 -26.53
CA LEU A 4 -18.57 41.51 -25.30
C LEU A 4 -17.07 41.68 -25.60
N ASN A 5 -16.41 42.68 -24.99
CA ASN A 5 -14.96 42.88 -25.11
C ASN A 5 -14.20 41.82 -24.29
N SER A 6 -13.76 40.74 -24.94
CA SER A 6 -12.89 39.73 -24.32
C SER A 6 -11.45 39.95 -24.74
N SER A 7 -10.62 40.41 -23.79
CA SER A 7 -9.17 40.27 -23.87
C SER A 7 -8.83 38.78 -23.92
N ALA A 8 -8.59 38.26 -25.12
CA ALA A 8 -8.14 36.89 -25.34
C ALA A 8 -6.71 36.76 -24.80
N ALA A 9 -6.57 36.22 -23.59
CA ALA A 9 -5.31 35.67 -23.11
C ALA A 9 -4.93 34.51 -24.02
N THR A 10 -3.98 34.73 -24.92
CA THR A 10 -3.42 33.69 -25.78
C THR A 10 -2.57 32.76 -24.91
N PHE A 11 -3.18 31.72 -24.34
CA PHE A 11 -2.44 30.60 -23.76
C PHE A 11 -1.84 29.79 -24.91
N ASN A 12 -0.59 30.11 -25.27
CA ASN A 12 0.20 29.28 -26.16
C ASN A 12 0.59 27.99 -25.41
N ILE A 13 -0.31 27.01 -25.41
CA ILE A 13 -0.04 25.65 -24.94
C ILE A 13 0.81 24.98 -26.01
N SER A 14 2.13 25.14 -25.91
CA SER A 14 3.06 24.20 -26.53
C SER A 14 3.09 22.97 -25.64
N SER A 15 2.25 21.99 -25.97
CA SER A 15 2.24 20.67 -25.37
C SER A 15 3.46 19.89 -25.85
N THR A 16 4.58 20.04 -25.15
CA THR A 16 5.69 19.09 -25.23
C THR A 16 5.35 17.87 -24.36
N PRO A 17 5.40 16.64 -24.88
CA PRO A 17 5.19 15.45 -24.07
C PRO A 17 6.48 15.16 -23.31
N GLY A 18 6.43 15.13 -21.98
CA GLY A 18 7.40 14.31 -21.25
C GLY A 18 7.66 14.62 -19.79
N ASP A 19 7.59 15.87 -19.32
CA ASP A 19 7.99 16.17 -17.93
C ASP A 19 7.08 17.20 -17.24
N PRO A 20 6.53 16.90 -16.05
CA PRO A 20 5.82 17.85 -15.22
C PRO A 20 6.70 19.07 -14.89
N SER A 21 6.07 20.24 -14.81
CA SER A 21 6.74 21.47 -14.37
C SER A 21 7.25 21.33 -12.92
N PRO A 22 8.31 22.06 -12.53
CA PRO A 22 8.87 22.00 -11.17
C PRO A 22 7.83 22.22 -10.05
N ALA A 23 6.83 23.07 -10.31
CA ALA A 23 5.72 23.32 -9.39
C ALA A 23 4.78 22.09 -9.23
N SER A 24 4.60 21.30 -10.28
CA SER A 24 3.80 20.07 -10.24
C SER A 24 4.45 19.02 -9.33
N TRP A 25 5.76 18.82 -9.45
CA TRP A 25 6.51 17.88 -8.60
C TRP A 25 6.48 18.23 -7.11
N ALA A 26 6.63 19.51 -6.79
CA ALA A 26 6.52 20.00 -5.41
C ALA A 26 5.11 19.74 -4.84
N SER A 27 4.08 19.97 -5.64
CA SER A 27 2.69 19.71 -5.27
C SER A 27 2.43 18.22 -5.02
N ILE A 28 2.93 17.33 -5.88
CA ILE A 28 2.80 15.88 -5.74
C ILE A 28 3.50 15.38 -4.47
N LYS A 29 4.73 15.88 -4.19
CA LYS A 29 5.46 15.54 -2.98
C LYS A 29 4.72 15.99 -1.72
N LEU A 30 4.20 17.23 -1.71
CA LEU A 30 3.45 17.76 -0.58
C LEU A 30 2.19 16.94 -0.30
N VAL A 31 1.40 16.66 -1.33
CA VAL A 31 0.19 15.83 -1.22
C VAL A 31 0.54 14.43 -0.70
N SER A 32 1.59 13.80 -1.25
CA SER A 32 2.03 12.47 -0.81
C SER A 32 2.42 12.45 0.67
N VAL A 33 3.19 13.44 1.12
CA VAL A 33 3.60 13.55 2.54
C VAL A 33 2.39 13.73 3.45
N VAL A 34 1.44 14.58 3.09
CA VAL A 34 0.22 14.81 3.87
C VAL A 34 -0.61 13.52 3.98
N VAL A 35 -0.88 12.86 2.84
CA VAL A 35 -1.67 11.62 2.82
C VAL A 35 -1.01 10.52 3.63
N VAL A 36 0.29 10.29 3.44
CA VAL A 36 1.05 9.26 4.17
C VAL A 36 1.07 9.55 5.68
N SER A 37 1.20 10.83 6.06
CA SER A 37 1.15 11.24 7.47
C SER A 37 -0.22 10.95 8.10
N ILE A 38 -1.31 11.25 7.39
CA ILE A 38 -2.67 10.95 7.86
C ILE A 38 -2.87 9.43 7.97
N CYS A 39 -2.44 8.65 6.97
CA CYS A 39 -2.52 7.19 7.01
C CYS A 39 -1.78 6.61 8.22
N PHE A 40 -0.59 7.13 8.54
CA PHE A 40 0.15 6.70 9.72
C PHE A 40 -0.56 7.09 11.02
N LEU A 41 -0.96 8.35 11.17
CA LEU A 41 -1.58 8.89 12.37
C LEU A 41 -2.93 8.26 12.69
N LEU A 42 -3.72 7.87 11.68
CA LEU A 42 -5.01 7.21 11.88
C LEU A 42 -4.88 5.70 11.86
N GLY A 43 -4.08 5.17 10.94
CA GLY A 43 -3.96 3.73 10.71
C GLY A 43 -3.27 3.00 11.85
N VAL A 44 -2.22 3.57 12.45
CA VAL A 44 -1.50 2.92 13.56
C VAL A 44 -2.40 2.78 14.79
N PRO A 45 -2.97 3.86 15.36
CA PRO A 45 -3.86 3.72 16.50
C PRO A 45 -5.12 2.92 16.16
N GLY A 46 -5.67 3.05 14.95
CA GLY A 46 -6.82 2.26 14.50
C GLY A 46 -6.54 0.76 14.53
N ASN A 47 -5.45 0.31 13.91
CA ASN A 47 -5.08 -1.11 13.90
C ASN A 47 -4.65 -1.62 15.28
N ILE A 48 -3.98 -0.79 16.11
CA ILE A 48 -3.69 -1.15 17.51
C ILE A 48 -4.98 -1.32 18.32
N ALA A 49 -5.96 -0.44 18.14
CA ALA A 49 -7.25 -0.54 18.82
C ALA A 49 -7.96 -1.85 18.47
N VAL A 50 -7.90 -2.30 17.20
CA VAL A 50 -8.43 -3.60 16.76
C VAL A 50 -7.78 -4.76 17.54
N ILE A 51 -6.47 -4.72 17.78
CA ILE A 51 -5.76 -5.73 18.58
C ILE A 51 -6.22 -5.70 20.04
N ILE A 52 -6.34 -4.51 20.63
CA ILE A 52 -6.76 -4.32 22.03
C ILE A 52 -8.21 -4.75 22.24
N LEU A 53 -9.10 -4.49 21.28
CA LEU A 53 -10.53 -4.80 21.35
C LEU A 53 -10.86 -6.28 21.10
N LYS A 54 -9.88 -7.09 20.70
CA LYS A 54 -10.05 -8.52 20.45
C LYS A 54 -10.81 -9.28 21.57
N PRO A 55 -10.57 -9.06 22.88
CA PRO A 55 -11.28 -9.77 23.95
C PRO A 55 -12.79 -9.50 23.97
N ASN A 56 -13.23 -8.34 23.46
CA ASN A 56 -14.64 -7.93 23.45
C ASN A 56 -15.45 -8.60 22.34
N TRP A 57 -14.80 -9.33 21.43
CA TRP A 57 -15.44 -9.94 20.27
C TRP A 57 -16.00 -11.35 20.53
N GLN A 58 -16.56 -11.59 21.72
CA GLN A 58 -17.05 -12.92 22.11
C GLN A 58 -18.14 -13.47 21.16
N HIS A 59 -18.88 -12.59 20.46
CA HIS A 59 -19.88 -12.98 19.47
C HIS A 59 -19.28 -13.45 18.12
N LEU A 60 -18.03 -13.10 17.82
CA LEU A 60 -17.38 -13.47 16.56
C LEU A 60 -16.83 -14.89 16.64
N SER A 61 -16.85 -15.60 15.50
CA SER A 61 -16.18 -16.89 15.39
C SER A 61 -14.68 -16.76 15.64
N SER A 62 -14.08 -17.79 16.24
CA SER A 62 -12.63 -17.79 16.54
C SER A 62 -11.76 -17.57 15.31
N LEU A 63 -12.22 -18.00 14.14
CA LEU A 63 -11.57 -17.76 12.86
C LEU A 63 -11.67 -16.29 12.44
N SER A 64 -12.85 -15.67 12.52
CA SER A 64 -13.05 -14.25 12.20
C SER A 64 -12.16 -13.37 13.07
N GLN A 65 -12.07 -13.66 14.37
CA GLN A 65 -11.17 -12.94 15.28
C GLN A 65 -9.70 -13.06 14.84
N SER A 66 -9.28 -14.25 14.41
CA SER A 66 -7.91 -14.51 13.96
C SER A 66 -7.59 -13.83 12.63
N LEU A 67 -8.54 -13.77 11.70
CA LEU A 67 -8.41 -13.08 10.42
C LEU A 67 -8.35 -11.57 10.62
N MET A 68 -9.23 -11.01 11.47
CA MET A 68 -9.17 -9.58 11.82
C MET A 68 -7.85 -9.21 12.50
N LEU A 69 -7.30 -10.09 13.34
CA LEU A 69 -5.99 -9.87 13.93
C LEU A 69 -4.87 -9.92 12.86
N ASN A 70 -4.94 -10.86 11.92
CA ASN A 70 -3.98 -10.95 10.82
C ASN A 70 -4.00 -9.70 9.94
N LEU A 71 -5.19 -9.16 9.68
CA LEU A 71 -5.39 -7.90 8.96
C LEU A 71 -4.71 -6.74 9.69
N ALA A 72 -4.99 -6.56 10.98
CA ALA A 72 -4.39 -5.50 11.80
C ALA A 72 -2.85 -5.60 11.85
N ILE A 73 -2.31 -6.81 11.98
CA ILE A 73 -0.85 -7.03 11.96
C ILE A 73 -0.26 -6.68 10.58
N SER A 74 -0.91 -7.10 9.50
CA SER A 74 -0.45 -6.83 8.13
C SER A 74 -0.44 -5.33 7.82
N ASP A 75 -1.48 -4.62 8.28
CA ASP A 75 -1.59 -3.17 8.10
C ASP A 75 -0.54 -2.43 8.95
N LEU A 76 -0.28 -2.86 10.19
CA LEU A 76 0.82 -2.29 10.99
C LEU A 76 2.18 -2.47 10.33
N ILE A 77 2.46 -3.67 9.78
CA ILE A 77 3.70 -3.92 9.02
C ILE A 77 3.82 -2.96 7.83
N CYS A 78 2.70 -2.60 7.18
CA CYS A 78 2.67 -1.66 6.07
C CYS A 78 2.83 -0.19 6.51
N LEU A 79 2.31 0.16 7.69
CA LEU A 79 2.31 1.54 8.21
C LEU A 79 3.65 1.92 8.86
N LEU A 80 4.37 0.96 9.48
CA LEU A 80 5.65 1.23 10.15
C LEU A 80 6.75 1.80 9.22
N PRO A 81 6.84 1.40 7.94
CA PRO A 81 7.73 2.03 6.97
C PRO A 81 7.34 3.43 6.48
N LEU A 82 6.11 3.88 6.71
CA LEU A 82 5.63 5.16 6.16
C LEU A 82 6.42 6.40 6.64
N PRO A 83 6.86 6.50 7.92
CA PRO A 83 7.75 7.58 8.36
C PRO A 83 9.08 7.59 7.61
N LEU A 84 9.61 6.43 7.24
CA LEU A 84 10.83 6.34 6.42
C LEU A 84 10.57 6.89 5.01
N TRP A 85 9.40 6.59 4.42
CA TRP A 85 8.98 7.18 3.15
C TRP A 85 8.89 8.70 3.21
N ILE A 86 8.28 9.26 4.26
CA ILE A 86 8.23 10.72 4.50
C ILE A 86 9.64 11.31 4.54
N TYR A 87 10.56 10.67 5.27
CA TYR A 87 11.96 11.10 5.32
C TYR A 87 12.60 11.09 3.93
N THR A 88 12.35 10.05 3.12
CA THR A 88 12.90 9.98 1.75
C THR A 88 12.33 11.03 0.80
N PHE A 89 11.08 11.48 0.99
CA PHE A 89 10.54 12.59 0.18
C PHE A 89 11.24 13.92 0.43
N VAL A 90 11.73 14.14 1.65
CA VAL A 90 12.40 15.39 2.06
C VAL A 90 13.90 15.36 1.76
N LYS A 91 14.57 14.23 1.99
CA LYS A 91 16.04 14.13 1.88
C LYS A 91 16.56 13.29 0.70
N GLY A 92 15.67 12.69 -0.09
CA GLY A 92 16.03 11.70 -1.11
C GLY A 92 16.32 10.32 -0.50
N TRP A 93 16.48 9.30 -1.36
CA TRP A 93 16.70 7.93 -0.91
C TRP A 93 18.14 7.69 -0.43
N THR A 94 18.34 7.48 0.87
CA THR A 94 19.68 7.21 1.44
C THR A 94 19.85 5.81 2.02
N LEU A 95 18.78 5.01 2.08
CA LEU A 95 18.76 3.69 2.75
C LEU A 95 19.35 2.54 1.90
N GLY A 96 19.81 2.84 0.67
CA GLY A 96 20.44 1.86 -0.22
C GLY A 96 19.47 0.89 -0.92
N LEU A 97 20.01 0.02 -1.77
CA LEU A 97 19.22 -0.89 -2.63
C LEU A 97 18.42 -1.93 -1.83
N VAL A 98 18.99 -2.43 -0.73
CA VAL A 98 18.38 -3.47 0.09
C VAL A 98 17.08 -2.97 0.71
N ALA A 99 17.09 -1.79 1.34
CA ALA A 99 15.87 -1.20 1.89
C ALA A 99 14.82 -0.88 0.81
N CYS A 100 15.24 -0.49 -0.41
CA CYS A 100 14.31 -0.15 -1.50
C CYS A 100 13.51 -1.39 -1.92
N LYS A 101 14.21 -2.53 -2.05
CA LYS A 101 13.60 -3.83 -2.35
C LYS A 101 12.75 -4.34 -1.20
N LEU A 102 13.26 -4.27 0.04
CA LEU A 102 12.55 -4.78 1.22
C LEU A 102 11.28 -3.97 1.52
N LEU A 103 11.35 -2.63 1.52
CA LEU A 103 10.17 -1.81 1.78
C LEU A 103 9.09 -2.05 0.74
N ALA A 104 9.45 -2.15 -0.54
CA ALA A 104 8.51 -2.50 -1.59
C ALA A 104 7.91 -3.90 -1.36
N TYR A 105 8.76 -4.88 -1.05
CA TYR A 105 8.30 -6.24 -0.78
C TYR A 105 7.31 -6.30 0.38
N PHE A 106 7.59 -5.64 1.50
CA PHE A 106 6.68 -5.56 2.64
C PHE A 106 5.36 -4.88 2.28
N MET A 107 5.40 -3.79 1.51
CA MET A 107 4.17 -3.12 1.03
C MET A 107 3.28 -4.07 0.22
N TYR A 108 3.84 -4.81 -0.75
CA TYR A 108 3.06 -5.78 -1.54
C TYR A 108 2.62 -6.99 -0.70
N CYS A 109 3.45 -7.46 0.22
CA CYS A 109 3.10 -8.57 1.10
C CYS A 109 1.94 -8.21 2.01
N SER A 110 1.97 -7.02 2.63
CA SER A 110 0.85 -6.49 3.40
C SER A 110 -0.39 -6.31 2.55
N LEU A 111 -0.28 -5.72 1.34
CA LEU A 111 -1.43 -5.56 0.44
C LEU A 111 -2.09 -6.90 0.11
N TYR A 112 -1.32 -7.90 -0.32
CA TYR A 112 -1.87 -9.22 -0.64
C TYR A 112 -2.41 -9.94 0.60
N SER A 113 -1.75 -9.79 1.76
CA SER A 113 -2.22 -10.37 3.02
C SER A 113 -3.56 -9.78 3.43
N SER A 114 -3.70 -8.46 3.39
CA SER A 114 -4.94 -7.77 3.72
C SER A 114 -6.05 -8.15 2.73
N LEU A 115 -5.78 -8.16 1.42
CA LEU A 115 -6.76 -8.56 0.40
C LEU A 115 -7.24 -10.00 0.58
N LEU A 116 -6.32 -10.97 0.68
CA LEU A 116 -6.67 -12.37 0.85
C LEU A 116 -7.39 -12.62 2.18
N THR A 117 -7.00 -11.92 3.25
CA THR A 117 -7.67 -12.00 4.56
C THR A 117 -9.12 -11.52 4.46
N VAL A 118 -9.37 -10.39 3.79
CA VAL A 118 -10.72 -9.87 3.55
C VAL A 118 -11.52 -10.82 2.66
N THR A 119 -10.92 -11.38 1.60
CA THR A 119 -11.59 -12.36 0.75
C THR A 119 -12.01 -13.59 1.54
N VAL A 120 -11.11 -14.17 2.34
CA VAL A 120 -11.41 -15.33 3.18
C VAL A 120 -12.50 -15.01 4.20
N LEU A 121 -12.45 -13.84 4.84
CA LEU A 121 -13.49 -13.40 5.77
C LEU A 121 -14.86 -13.28 5.08
N SER A 122 -14.91 -12.70 3.88
CA SER A 122 -16.12 -12.58 3.08
C SER A 122 -16.69 -13.94 2.68
N VAL A 123 -15.83 -14.85 2.19
CA VAL A 123 -16.23 -16.23 1.83
C VAL A 123 -16.74 -16.98 3.06
N GLN A 124 -16.06 -16.85 4.20
CA GLN A 124 -16.48 -17.46 5.46
C GLN A 124 -17.89 -16.99 5.86
N ARG A 125 -18.15 -15.68 5.80
CA ARG A 125 -19.47 -15.12 6.14
C ARG A 125 -20.54 -15.57 5.18
N TYR A 126 -20.23 -15.57 3.88
CA TYR A 126 -21.14 -16.05 2.84
C TYR A 126 -21.54 -17.52 3.07
N LEU A 127 -20.58 -18.41 3.29
CA LEU A 127 -20.84 -19.83 3.52
C LEU A 127 -21.60 -20.09 4.83
N GLN A 128 -21.29 -19.32 5.89
CA GLN A 128 -21.98 -19.45 7.16
C GLN A 128 -23.46 -19.02 7.07
N VAL A 129 -23.75 -17.96 6.31
CA VAL A 129 -25.11 -17.42 6.17
C VAL A 129 -25.94 -18.22 5.17
N VAL A 130 -25.39 -18.53 3.99
CA VAL A 130 -26.15 -19.14 2.89
C VAL A 130 -26.17 -20.66 2.97
N HIS A 131 -25.03 -21.28 3.24
CA HIS A 131 -24.87 -22.74 3.17
C HIS A 131 -24.86 -23.40 4.56
N LEU A 132 -24.95 -22.61 5.64
CA LEU A 132 -24.75 -23.03 7.03
C LEU A 132 -23.48 -23.89 7.23
N GLN A 133 -22.49 -23.74 6.34
CA GLN A 133 -21.37 -24.65 6.22
C GLN A 133 -20.14 -24.07 6.90
N LYS A 134 -19.58 -24.82 7.84
CA LYS A 134 -18.36 -24.45 8.57
C LYS A 134 -17.12 -25.12 7.95
N ILE A 135 -16.86 -24.87 6.66
CA ILE A 135 -15.73 -25.47 5.93
C ILE A 135 -14.40 -25.21 6.64
N PHE A 136 -14.24 -23.98 7.12
CA PHE A 136 -12.98 -23.54 7.72
C PHE A 136 -12.70 -24.11 9.11
N ASP A 137 -13.70 -24.64 9.81
CA ASP A 137 -13.49 -25.36 11.07
C ASP A 137 -12.67 -26.65 10.84
N ARG A 138 -12.81 -27.28 9.66
CA ARG A 138 -12.07 -28.51 9.30
C ARG A 138 -10.61 -28.24 8.93
N VAL A 139 -10.34 -27.13 8.25
CA VAL A 139 -8.98 -26.77 7.79
C VAL A 139 -8.12 -26.30 8.96
N GLY A 140 -8.73 -25.73 10.00
CA GLY A 140 -8.06 -25.25 11.21
C GLY A 140 -7.41 -23.88 11.02
N LYS A 141 -7.72 -22.94 11.91
CA LYS A 141 -7.28 -21.53 11.85
C LYS A 141 -5.78 -21.34 11.61
N ARG A 142 -4.93 -22.14 12.25
CA ARG A 142 -3.47 -22.04 12.14
C ARG A 142 -2.98 -22.43 10.74
N ARG A 143 -3.55 -23.48 10.15
CA ARG A 143 -3.18 -23.91 8.79
C ARG A 143 -3.61 -22.87 7.77
N LEU A 144 -4.81 -22.30 7.92
CA LEU A 144 -5.29 -21.25 7.02
C LEU A 144 -4.38 -20.02 7.05
N LEU A 145 -3.99 -19.55 8.23
CA LEU A 145 -3.05 -18.44 8.36
C LEU A 145 -1.70 -18.74 7.71
N VAL A 146 -1.13 -19.92 7.96
CA VAL A 146 0.15 -20.31 7.35
C VAL A 146 0.05 -20.34 5.84
N LEU A 147 -1.03 -20.91 5.27
CA LEU A 147 -1.26 -20.91 3.83
C LEU A 147 -1.40 -19.48 3.28
N LEU A 148 -2.13 -18.62 3.98
CA LEU A 148 -2.28 -17.20 3.64
C LEU A 148 -0.91 -16.52 3.51
N TRP A 149 -0.07 -16.64 4.54
CA TRP A 149 1.28 -16.08 4.54
C TRP A 149 2.18 -16.67 3.46
N LEU A 150 2.11 -17.98 3.20
CA LEU A 150 2.90 -18.59 2.13
C LEU A 150 2.49 -18.03 0.76
N VAL A 151 1.19 -17.95 0.49
CA VAL A 151 0.67 -17.42 -0.77
C VAL A 151 1.05 -15.95 -0.96
N THR A 152 0.94 -15.12 0.09
CA THR A 152 1.30 -13.69 -0.01
C THR A 152 2.77 -13.52 -0.30
N MET A 153 3.64 -14.26 0.39
CA MET A 153 5.09 -14.20 0.19
C MET A 153 5.46 -14.59 -1.23
N ILE A 154 4.86 -15.65 -1.78
CA ILE A 154 5.08 -16.08 -3.17
C ILE A 154 4.62 -15.00 -4.17
N LEU A 155 3.42 -14.45 -3.99
CA LEU A 155 2.87 -13.40 -4.86
C LEU A 155 3.68 -12.10 -4.80
N SER A 156 4.37 -11.83 -3.69
CA SER A 156 5.21 -10.64 -3.53
C SER A 156 6.62 -10.78 -4.12
N ILE A 157 7.08 -11.99 -4.49
CA ILE A 157 8.43 -12.20 -5.06
C ILE A 157 8.71 -11.33 -6.29
N PRO A 158 7.80 -11.17 -7.28
CA PRO A 158 8.05 -10.31 -8.43
C PRO A 158 8.38 -8.85 -8.05
N ALA A 159 7.83 -8.34 -6.95
CA ALA A 159 8.13 -6.99 -6.48
C ALA A 159 9.60 -6.83 -6.03
N LEU A 160 10.26 -7.89 -5.55
CA LEU A 160 11.70 -7.89 -5.23
C LEU A 160 12.56 -7.86 -6.49
N VAL A 161 12.15 -8.59 -7.52
CA VAL A 161 12.93 -8.80 -8.75
C VAL A 161 12.88 -7.57 -9.63
N VAL A 162 11.71 -6.91 -9.72
CA VAL A 162 11.46 -5.81 -10.66
C VAL A 162 11.91 -4.45 -10.12
N ARG A 163 12.29 -4.30 -8.84
CA ARG A 163 12.74 -2.99 -8.30
C ARG A 163 14.26 -2.82 -8.31
N HIS A 164 14.70 -1.62 -8.69
CA HIS A 164 16.11 -1.24 -8.71
C HIS A 164 16.30 0.21 -8.23
N VAL A 165 17.44 0.49 -7.65
CA VAL A 165 17.85 1.86 -7.33
C VAL A 165 18.57 2.46 -8.54
N ILE A 166 18.16 3.65 -8.94
CA ILE A 166 18.83 4.46 -9.95
C ILE A 166 19.47 5.66 -9.22
N LYS A 167 20.69 6.02 -9.62
CA LYS A 167 21.38 7.21 -9.13
C LYS A 167 21.31 8.26 -10.23
N ASP A 168 20.58 9.34 -10.00
CA ASP A 168 20.52 10.50 -10.89
C ASP A 168 21.31 11.68 -10.31
N GLN A 169 21.57 12.70 -11.12
CA GLN A 169 22.37 13.87 -10.70
C GLN A 169 21.73 14.70 -9.57
N HIS A 170 20.44 14.49 -9.29
CA HIS A 170 19.68 15.17 -8.23
C HIS A 170 19.44 14.31 -6.98
N GLY A 171 19.90 13.05 -6.97
CA GLY A 171 19.68 12.14 -5.85
C GLY A 171 19.63 10.67 -6.26
N THR A 172 19.51 9.80 -5.27
CA THR A 172 19.23 8.39 -5.49
C THR A 172 17.73 8.18 -5.34
N ASP A 173 17.09 7.44 -6.26
CA ASP A 173 15.66 7.12 -6.19
C ASP A 173 15.40 5.63 -6.50
N CYS A 174 14.36 5.08 -5.88
CA CYS A 174 13.97 3.67 -5.97
C CYS A 174 12.88 3.48 -7.05
N HIS A 175 13.27 3.00 -8.24
CA HIS A 175 12.38 2.86 -9.39
C HIS A 175 12.11 1.39 -9.78
N LEU A 176 11.07 1.19 -10.58
CA LEU A 176 10.81 -0.07 -11.27
C LEU A 176 11.81 -0.23 -12.45
N ILE A 177 12.32 -1.44 -12.68
CA ILE A 177 13.22 -1.77 -13.79
C ILE A 177 12.57 -1.44 -15.15
N ALA A 178 11.25 -1.58 -15.28
CA ALA A 178 10.52 -1.22 -16.50
C ALA A 178 10.67 0.27 -16.86
N TYR A 179 10.79 1.16 -15.87
CA TYR A 179 10.97 2.59 -16.09
C TYR A 179 12.33 2.91 -16.73
N ARG A 180 13.37 2.11 -16.44
CA ARG A 180 14.70 2.22 -17.08
C ARG A 180 14.67 1.88 -18.56
N ARG A 181 13.79 0.99 -19.01
CA ARG A 181 13.77 0.51 -20.41
C ARG A 181 13.11 1.48 -21.40
N TYR A 182 12.43 2.51 -20.90
CA TYR A 182 11.78 3.56 -21.71
C TYR A 182 12.58 4.87 -21.77
N HIS A 183 13.62 5.05 -20.96
CA HIS A 183 14.41 6.28 -20.83
C HIS A 183 15.90 6.12 -21.20
N VAL A 184 16.26 5.03 -21.89
CA VAL A 184 17.54 4.83 -22.58
C VAL A 184 17.27 4.74 -24.07
#